data_AF-A0A933G1P2-F1
#
_entry.id   AF-A0A933G1P2-F1
#
_cell.length_a   1.000
_cell.length_b   1.000
_cell.length_c   1.000
_cell.angle_alpha   90.00
_cell.angle_beta   90.00
_cell.angle_gamma   90.00
#
_symmetry.space_group_name_H-M   'P 1'
#
loop_
_entity.id
_entity.type
_entity.pdbx_description
1 polymer ?
#
loop_
_entity_poly.entity_id
_entity_poly.type
_entity_poly.pdbx_seq_one_letter_code
_entity_poly.pdbx_strand_id
1 'polypeptide(L)'
;MMRSAELVCAVALGAVLILAAACDDDGATEPTTTATPEAQATGVETTATRVSGTPAPSGRTGIPEVDALLAAFSADDRKGSGEPFKPLIGFTEIACTATPEGIGGPPPCQLNEEDGELVEVFDYGACEGEYLRPHQIDRVLSILARSSLYAIYRPATDGRYSGDYVAVVTDTAAEGMGLAWAVEIDDGKIVGLSFSCAAGPEEFVQQFAPEDVVLPPEAE
;
A
#
# COMPACT_ATOMS: atom_id res chain seq x y z
N MET A 1 -20.92 3.82 40.83
CA MET A 1 -20.17 4.31 42.01
C MET A 1 -19.06 3.33 42.32
N MET A 2 -17.81 3.81 42.28
CA MET A 2 -16.50 3.18 42.63
C MET A 2 -15.55 3.30 41.43
N ARG A 3 -14.31 3.76 41.54
CA ARG A 3 -13.63 4.67 42.48
C ARG A 3 -12.29 4.98 41.79
N SER A 4 -11.90 6.25 41.79
CA SER A 4 -10.64 6.77 41.28
C SER A 4 -9.43 6.17 42.01
N ALA A 5 -8.35 5.84 41.28
CA ALA A 5 -7.00 5.61 41.80
C ALA A 5 -6.02 5.77 40.62
N GLU A 6 -5.46 6.95 40.43
CA GLU A 6 -4.16 7.42 40.96
C GLU A 6 -3.02 7.23 39.95
N LEU A 7 -2.75 8.37 39.33
CA LEU A 7 -1.65 8.76 38.47
C LEU A 7 -0.33 8.79 39.26
N VAL A 8 0.70 8.06 38.81
CA VAL A 8 2.08 8.26 39.27
C VAL A 8 2.95 8.50 38.03
N CYS A 9 3.21 9.77 37.74
CA CYS A 9 4.26 10.21 36.82
C CYS A 9 5.61 10.13 37.54
N ALA A 10 6.48 9.22 37.09
CA ALA A 10 7.91 9.27 37.42
C ALA A 10 8.67 9.68 36.15
N VAL A 11 9.10 10.94 36.10
CA VAL A 11 10.00 11.48 35.08
C VAL A 11 11.43 11.15 35.51
N ALA A 12 12.12 10.30 34.76
CA ALA A 12 13.55 10.06 34.94
C ALA A 12 14.33 10.78 33.83
N LEU A 13 14.99 11.88 34.19
CA LEU A 13 16.08 12.48 33.42
C LEU A 13 17.28 11.51 33.43
N GLY A 14 17.74 11.07 32.25
CA GLY A 14 18.88 10.18 32.10
C GLY A 14 19.86 10.65 31.02
N ALA A 15 20.94 11.28 31.48
CA ALA A 15 22.23 11.59 30.87
C ALA A 15 22.50 11.31 29.37
N VAL A 16 22.87 12.40 28.68
CA VAL A 16 23.60 12.43 27.40
C VAL A 16 25.01 11.85 27.60
N LEU A 17 25.39 10.83 26.85
CA LEU A 17 26.77 10.38 26.68
C LEU A 17 27.21 10.61 25.23
N ILE A 18 28.10 11.59 25.04
CA ILE A 18 28.79 11.86 23.77
C ILE A 18 30.02 10.95 23.74
N LEU A 19 30.04 9.94 22.86
CA LEU A 19 31.28 9.28 22.45
C LEU A 19 31.72 9.83 21.10
N ALA A 20 32.78 10.62 21.13
CA ALA A 20 33.63 10.88 19.97
C ALA A 20 34.60 9.71 19.81
N ALA A 21 34.54 9.02 18.67
CA ALA A 21 35.59 8.13 18.20
C ALA A 21 36.03 8.60 16.81
N ALA A 22 37.31 8.89 16.70
CA ALA A 22 38.01 9.37 15.52
C ALA A 22 38.76 8.22 14.81
N CYS A 23 39.10 8.47 13.54
CA CYS A 23 40.08 7.75 12.69
C CYS A 23 39.61 6.35 12.22
N ASP A 24 39.92 5.80 11.05
CA ASP A 24 40.87 5.98 9.93
C ASP A 24 40.25 5.04 8.84
N ASP A 25 40.34 5.21 7.52
CA ASP A 25 41.52 5.04 6.68
C ASP A 25 41.07 5.13 5.20
N ASP A 26 41.90 5.74 4.38
CA ASP A 26 41.74 5.99 2.95
C ASP A 26 41.87 4.70 2.11
N GLY A 27 40.80 4.35 1.38
CA GLY A 27 40.78 3.20 0.47
C GLY A 27 40.13 3.54 -0.87
N ALA A 28 40.67 4.53 -1.59
CA ALA A 28 40.22 4.90 -2.94
C ALA A 28 40.45 3.74 -3.93
N THR A 29 39.39 2.97 -4.18
CA THR A 29 39.33 2.02 -5.28
C THR A 29 38.63 2.73 -6.44
N GLU A 30 39.37 3.08 -7.49
CA GLU A 30 38.80 3.71 -8.68
C GLU A 30 37.79 2.76 -9.36
N PRO A 31 36.53 3.18 -9.55
CA PRO A 31 35.56 2.37 -10.27
C PRO A 31 35.93 2.33 -11.76
N THR A 32 36.20 1.12 -12.27
CA THR A 32 36.30 0.88 -13.71
C THR A 32 34.92 1.07 -14.33
N THR A 33 34.74 2.17 -15.06
CA THR A 33 33.53 2.48 -15.81
C THR A 33 33.46 1.58 -17.05
N THR A 34 32.72 0.47 -16.97
CA THR A 34 32.33 -0.31 -18.14
C THR A 34 31.16 0.41 -18.82
N ALA A 35 31.40 0.96 -20.00
CA ALA A 35 30.37 1.61 -20.81
C ALA A 35 29.36 0.57 -21.32
N THR A 36 28.15 0.60 -20.79
CA THR A 36 26.99 -0.15 -21.31
C THR A 36 26.47 0.55 -22.56
N PRO A 37 26.29 -0.15 -23.70
CA PRO A 37 25.77 0.45 -24.92
C PRO A 37 24.32 0.93 -24.72
N GLU A 38 24.12 2.22 -24.99
CA GLU A 38 22.85 2.93 -24.91
C GLU A 38 21.91 2.45 -26.02
N ALA A 39 20.91 1.64 -25.65
CA ALA A 39 19.85 1.21 -26.54
C ALA A 39 18.88 2.39 -26.77
N GLN A 40 18.88 2.92 -28.00
CA GLN A 40 17.95 3.97 -28.43
C GLN A 40 16.52 3.40 -28.47
N ALA A 41 15.74 3.66 -27.42
CA ALA A 41 14.31 3.38 -27.42
C ALA A 41 13.60 4.35 -28.36
N THR A 42 13.06 3.83 -29.45
CA THR A 42 12.17 4.59 -30.34
C THR A 42 10.82 4.71 -29.65
N GLY A 43 10.58 5.86 -29.00
CA GLY A 43 9.33 6.15 -28.33
C GLY A 43 8.18 6.28 -29.33
N VAL A 44 7.22 5.36 -29.25
CA VAL A 44 5.89 5.58 -29.84
C VAL A 44 5.11 6.41 -28.83
N GLU A 45 4.92 7.69 -29.12
CA GLU A 45 3.98 8.55 -28.37
C GLU A 45 2.56 7.99 -28.54
N THR A 46 2.14 7.16 -27.57
CA THR A 46 0.75 6.80 -27.39
C THR A 46 0.05 8.03 -26.79
N THR A 47 -0.62 8.80 -27.64
CA THR A 47 -1.46 9.91 -27.22
C THR A 47 -2.59 9.38 -26.34
N ALA A 48 -2.41 9.44 -25.02
CA ALA A 48 -3.44 9.12 -24.05
C ALA A 48 -4.61 10.08 -24.25
N THR A 49 -5.71 9.56 -24.81
CA THR A 49 -6.95 10.33 -24.93
C THR A 49 -7.49 10.55 -23.52
N ARG A 50 -7.40 11.79 -23.04
CA ARG A 50 -7.97 12.20 -21.76
C ARG A 50 -9.49 12.04 -21.85
N VAL A 51 -10.02 11.00 -21.21
CA VAL A 51 -11.47 10.79 -21.14
C VAL A 51 -12.02 11.79 -20.11
N SER A 52 -12.49 12.94 -20.58
CA SER A 52 -13.35 13.82 -19.78
C SER A 52 -14.71 13.16 -19.64
N GLY A 53 -14.80 12.15 -18.76
CA GLY A 53 -15.99 11.35 -18.53
C GLY A 53 -16.90 11.99 -17.50
N THR A 54 -18.09 12.43 -17.93
CA THR A 54 -19.25 12.52 -17.03
C THR A 54 -19.42 11.16 -16.32
N PRO A 55 -19.63 11.11 -14.99
CA PRO A 55 -19.82 9.84 -14.27
C PRO A 55 -20.86 8.97 -14.97
N ALA A 56 -20.53 7.72 -15.26
CA ALA A 56 -21.46 6.83 -15.93
C ALA A 56 -22.67 6.58 -15.00
N PRO A 57 -23.91 6.64 -15.51
CA PRO A 57 -25.13 6.54 -14.69
C PRO A 57 -25.32 5.18 -14.01
N SER A 58 -24.49 4.18 -14.33
CA SER A 58 -24.54 2.82 -13.79
C SER A 58 -23.54 2.54 -12.67
N GLY A 59 -22.72 3.52 -12.27
CA GLY A 59 -21.63 3.29 -11.31
C GLY A 59 -20.50 2.40 -11.87
N ARG A 60 -20.42 2.25 -13.20
CA ARG A 60 -19.36 1.49 -13.89
C ARG A 60 -18.39 2.43 -14.59
N THR A 61 -17.12 2.08 -14.58
CA THR A 61 -16.04 2.84 -15.23
C THR A 61 -15.78 2.39 -16.66
N GLY A 62 -16.19 1.17 -17.01
CA GLY A 62 -15.86 0.54 -18.29
C GLY A 62 -14.49 -0.12 -18.32
N ILE A 63 -13.74 -0.07 -17.20
CA ILE A 63 -12.47 -0.73 -16.98
C ILE A 63 -12.76 -2.03 -16.21
N PRO A 64 -12.55 -3.22 -16.80
CA PRO A 64 -12.98 -4.48 -16.19
C PRO A 64 -12.44 -4.72 -14.77
N GLU A 65 -11.15 -4.43 -14.55
CA GLU A 65 -10.50 -4.54 -13.24
C GLU A 65 -11.20 -3.69 -12.17
N VAL A 66 -11.43 -2.42 -12.50
CA VAL A 66 -12.04 -1.44 -11.59
C VAL A 66 -13.51 -1.77 -11.36
N ASP A 67 -14.24 -2.17 -12.41
CA ASP A 67 -15.63 -2.59 -12.30
C ASP A 67 -15.81 -3.82 -11.39
N ALA A 68 -14.84 -4.75 -11.38
CA ALA A 68 -14.85 -5.90 -10.48
C ALA A 68 -14.68 -5.48 -9.02
N LEU A 69 -13.78 -4.52 -8.74
CA LEU A 69 -13.63 -3.95 -7.41
C LEU A 69 -14.88 -3.19 -6.96
N LEU A 70 -15.49 -2.39 -7.84
CA LEU A 70 -16.74 -1.68 -7.58
C LEU A 70 -17.89 -2.62 -7.27
N ALA A 71 -17.98 -3.74 -8.01
CA ALA A 71 -18.94 -4.79 -7.73
C ALA A 71 -18.74 -5.39 -6.33
N ALA A 72 -17.49 -5.65 -5.91
CA ALA A 72 -17.19 -6.14 -4.57
C ALA A 72 -17.57 -5.14 -3.45
N PHE A 73 -17.35 -3.84 -3.66
CA PHE A 73 -17.80 -2.78 -2.73
C PHE A 73 -19.32 -2.59 -2.71
N SER A 74 -20.02 -2.99 -3.77
CA SER A 74 -21.49 -2.86 -3.87
C SER A 74 -22.23 -4.11 -3.43
N ALA A 75 -21.52 -5.22 -3.18
CA ALA A 75 -22.12 -6.49 -2.84
C ALA A 75 -22.71 -6.47 -1.41
N ASP A 76 -23.97 -6.94 -1.27
CA ASP A 76 -24.71 -6.94 0.01
C ASP A 76 -24.03 -7.81 1.08
N ASP A 77 -23.39 -8.90 0.66
CA ASP A 77 -22.72 -9.89 1.51
C ASP A 77 -21.30 -9.49 1.93
N ARG A 78 -20.79 -8.34 1.45
CA ARG A 78 -19.47 -7.84 1.85
C ARG A 78 -19.37 -7.59 3.35
N LYS A 79 -20.49 -7.21 3.98
CA LYS A 79 -20.53 -6.80 5.39
C LYS A 79 -20.11 -7.96 6.30
N GLY A 80 -18.91 -7.84 6.86
CA GLY A 80 -18.38 -8.74 7.90
C GLY A 80 -17.59 -9.95 7.39
N SER A 81 -17.58 -10.24 6.09
CA SER A 81 -16.89 -11.43 5.54
C SER A 81 -15.75 -11.09 4.58
N GLY A 82 -15.89 -10.02 3.79
CA GLY A 82 -14.97 -9.70 2.71
C GLY A 82 -14.94 -10.73 1.57
N GLU A 83 -15.88 -11.68 1.53
CA GLU A 83 -15.96 -12.74 0.50
C GLU A 83 -15.89 -12.21 -0.93
N PRO A 84 -16.59 -11.11 -1.31
CA PRO A 84 -16.50 -10.58 -2.67
C PRO A 84 -15.10 -10.13 -3.09
N PHE A 85 -14.20 -9.83 -2.15
CA PHE A 85 -12.83 -9.42 -2.43
C PHE A 85 -11.87 -10.61 -2.60
N LYS A 86 -12.19 -11.81 -2.08
CA LYS A 86 -11.32 -12.99 -2.20
C LYS A 86 -10.84 -13.31 -3.62
N PRO A 87 -11.70 -13.34 -4.65
CA PRO A 87 -11.24 -13.63 -6.01
C PRO A 87 -10.38 -12.50 -6.60
N LEU A 88 -10.38 -11.32 -5.98
CA LEU A 88 -9.60 -10.17 -6.40
C LEU A 88 -8.23 -10.15 -5.73
N ILE A 89 -7.95 -10.92 -4.68
CA ILE A 89 -6.62 -10.91 -4.07
C ILE A 89 -5.60 -11.54 -5.04
N GLY A 90 -4.48 -10.84 -5.24
CA GLY A 90 -3.27 -11.33 -5.86
C GLY A 90 -2.12 -11.36 -4.86
N PHE A 91 -1.12 -12.18 -5.16
CA PHE A 91 0.12 -12.26 -4.39
C PHE A 91 1.30 -11.99 -5.32
N THR A 92 2.36 -11.45 -4.77
CA THR A 92 3.65 -11.26 -5.44
C THR A 92 4.69 -12.19 -4.83
N GLU A 93 5.72 -12.52 -5.58
CA GLU A 93 6.84 -13.33 -5.07
C GLU A 93 7.99 -12.42 -4.65
N ILE A 94 8.41 -12.53 -3.39
CA ILE A 94 9.55 -11.78 -2.84
C ILE A 94 10.48 -12.76 -2.14
N ALA A 95 11.79 -12.51 -2.20
CA ALA A 95 12.78 -13.30 -1.49
C ALA A 95 12.60 -13.14 0.04
N CYS A 96 12.44 -14.25 0.76
CA CYS A 96 12.41 -14.22 2.22
C CYS A 96 13.81 -14.05 2.82
N THR A 97 13.89 -13.64 4.08
CA THR A 97 15.15 -13.61 4.84
C THR A 97 15.09 -14.38 6.15
N ALA A 98 16.16 -15.10 6.47
CA ALA A 98 16.35 -15.77 7.76
C ALA A 98 16.68 -14.78 8.89
N THR A 99 17.13 -13.57 8.56
CA THR A 99 17.51 -12.51 9.49
C THR A 99 16.79 -11.21 9.13
N PRO A 100 15.48 -11.09 9.41
CA PRO A 100 14.72 -9.88 9.08
C PRO A 100 15.28 -8.66 9.82
N GLU A 101 15.48 -7.57 9.07
CA GLU A 101 15.97 -6.29 9.58
C GLU A 101 14.88 -5.22 9.42
N GLY A 102 14.48 -4.58 10.53
CA GLY A 102 13.46 -3.53 10.52
C GLY A 102 12.03 -4.04 10.30
N ILE A 103 11.06 -3.15 10.44
CA ILE A 103 9.62 -3.45 10.34
C ILE A 103 9.17 -3.58 8.88
N GLY A 104 9.94 -3.02 7.93
CA GLY A 104 9.70 -3.09 6.48
C GLY A 104 10.65 -3.96 5.69
N GLY A 105 11.41 -4.81 6.38
CA GLY A 105 12.32 -5.73 5.71
C GLY A 105 11.56 -6.78 4.89
N PRO A 106 12.28 -7.56 4.07
CA PRO A 106 11.70 -8.72 3.39
C PRO A 106 10.99 -9.66 4.36
N PRO A 107 10.00 -10.45 3.89
CA PRO A 107 9.28 -11.38 4.75
C PRO A 107 10.25 -12.37 5.41
N PRO A 108 10.04 -12.77 6.68
CA PRO A 108 10.85 -13.80 7.29
C PRO A 108 10.64 -15.15 6.58
N CYS A 109 11.71 -15.93 6.46
CA CYS A 109 11.63 -17.32 6.00
C CYS A 109 10.94 -18.20 7.07
N GLN A 110 10.06 -19.10 6.63
CA GLN A 110 9.39 -20.10 7.44
C GLN A 110 10.26 -21.36 7.63
N LEU A 111 9.78 -22.30 8.44
CA LEU A 111 10.45 -23.57 8.64
C LEU A 111 10.57 -24.31 7.30
N ASN A 112 11.79 -24.67 6.94
CA ASN A 112 12.18 -25.34 5.69
C ASN A 112 12.21 -24.44 4.44
N GLU A 113 12.09 -23.13 4.57
CA GLU A 113 12.42 -22.18 3.50
C GLU A 113 13.92 -21.83 3.60
N GLU A 114 14.61 -21.73 2.47
CA GLU A 114 16.00 -21.28 2.40
C GLU A 114 16.07 -19.73 2.40
N ASP A 115 17.15 -19.16 2.95
CA ASP A 115 17.37 -17.70 2.87
C ASP A 115 17.44 -17.26 1.40
N GLY A 116 16.62 -16.27 1.03
CA GLY A 116 16.47 -15.80 -0.34
C GLY A 116 15.44 -16.56 -1.18
N GLU A 117 14.77 -17.58 -0.64
CA GLU A 117 13.71 -18.30 -1.35
C GLU A 117 12.54 -17.35 -1.69
N LEU A 118 12.03 -17.43 -2.93
CA LEU A 118 10.89 -16.65 -3.35
C LEU A 118 9.61 -17.19 -2.70
N VAL A 119 8.87 -16.29 -2.07
CA VAL A 119 7.65 -16.63 -1.34
C VAL A 119 6.49 -15.73 -1.73
N GLU A 120 5.31 -16.31 -1.82
CA GLU A 120 4.08 -15.57 -2.08
C GLU A 120 3.70 -14.68 -0.89
N VAL A 121 3.58 -13.38 -1.15
CA VAL A 121 3.21 -12.36 -0.17
C VAL A 121 2.24 -11.35 -0.76
N PHE A 122 1.51 -10.71 0.13
CA PHE A 122 0.65 -9.56 -0.12
C PHE A 122 1.28 -8.35 0.58
N ASP A 123 1.47 -7.23 -0.14
CA ASP A 123 2.02 -6.00 0.45
C ASP A 123 0.97 -5.37 1.37
N TYR A 124 1.33 -5.17 2.63
CA TYR A 124 0.42 -4.68 3.63
C TYR A 124 1.13 -3.70 4.55
N GLY A 125 0.46 -2.66 5.05
CA GLY A 125 1.00 -1.89 6.18
C GLY A 125 0.90 -0.39 6.01
N ALA A 126 1.80 0.37 6.60
CA ALA A 126 1.78 1.83 6.50
C ALA A 126 3.15 2.42 6.24
N CYS A 127 3.64 3.24 7.18
CA CYS A 127 4.90 3.95 7.09
C CYS A 127 6.07 3.01 6.80
N GLU A 128 6.04 1.81 7.38
CA GLU A 128 7.16 0.89 7.33
C GLU A 128 6.86 -0.38 6.52
N GLY A 129 5.66 -0.57 5.95
CA GLY A 129 5.33 -1.81 5.23
C GLY A 129 5.35 -3.07 6.12
N GLU A 130 4.82 -4.17 5.59
CA GLU A 130 4.71 -5.51 6.17
C GLU A 130 4.32 -6.44 5.01
N TYR A 131 4.63 -7.73 5.12
CA TYR A 131 4.23 -8.71 4.13
C TYR A 131 3.34 -9.77 4.77
N LEU A 132 2.17 -10.02 4.18
CA LEU A 132 1.24 -11.05 4.62
C LEU A 132 1.33 -12.27 3.70
N ARG A 133 1.47 -13.47 4.28
CA ARG A 133 1.36 -14.73 3.54
C ARG A 133 -0.12 -15.06 3.26
N PRO A 134 -0.43 -15.97 2.31
CA PRO A 134 -1.82 -16.30 1.95
C PRO A 134 -2.73 -16.68 3.12
N HIS A 135 -2.21 -17.41 4.10
CA HIS A 135 -2.98 -17.82 5.29
C HIS A 135 -3.31 -16.66 6.26
N GLN A 136 -2.78 -15.46 6.02
CA GLN A 136 -2.99 -14.26 6.84
C GLN A 136 -3.95 -13.25 6.19
N ILE A 137 -4.46 -13.55 4.97
CA ILE A 137 -5.21 -12.59 4.16
C ILE A 137 -6.57 -12.21 4.75
N ASP A 138 -7.13 -13.01 5.66
CA ASP A 138 -8.40 -12.70 6.33
C ASP A 138 -8.36 -11.33 7.04
N ARG A 139 -7.18 -10.87 7.46
CA ARG A 139 -6.97 -9.51 7.99
C ARG A 139 -7.30 -8.43 6.97
N VAL A 140 -6.82 -8.58 5.73
CA VAL A 140 -7.07 -7.65 4.61
C VAL A 140 -8.54 -7.66 4.24
N LEU A 141 -9.13 -8.85 4.11
CA LEU A 141 -10.54 -9.02 3.77
C LEU A 141 -11.46 -8.36 4.79
N SER A 142 -11.13 -8.48 6.09
CA SER A 142 -11.88 -7.83 7.17
C SER A 142 -11.84 -6.29 7.07
N ILE A 143 -10.69 -5.72 6.70
CA ILE A 143 -10.54 -4.27 6.50
C ILE A 143 -11.36 -3.80 5.29
N LEU A 144 -11.25 -4.48 4.15
CA LEU A 144 -12.01 -4.13 2.95
C LEU A 144 -13.53 -4.25 3.16
N ALA A 145 -13.97 -5.28 3.89
CA ALA A 145 -15.37 -5.53 4.23
C ALA A 145 -16.03 -4.38 5.00
N ARG A 146 -15.27 -3.65 5.82
CA ARG A 146 -15.74 -2.52 6.63
C ARG A 146 -15.36 -1.15 6.07
N SER A 147 -14.68 -1.12 4.92
CA SER A 147 -14.26 0.13 4.29
C SER A 147 -15.32 0.65 3.33
N SER A 148 -15.29 1.96 3.09
CA SER A 148 -16.01 2.61 2.01
C SER A 148 -15.03 3.13 0.98
N LEU A 149 -15.35 2.92 -0.30
CA LEU A 149 -14.58 3.47 -1.39
C LEU A 149 -14.77 4.99 -1.46
N TYR A 150 -13.66 5.72 -1.58
CA TYR A 150 -13.64 7.17 -1.70
C TYR A 150 -13.29 7.62 -3.12
N ALA A 151 -12.20 7.12 -3.70
CA ALA A 151 -11.77 7.50 -5.05
C ALA A 151 -10.96 6.38 -5.72
N ILE A 152 -10.81 6.44 -7.04
CA ILE A 152 -9.90 5.57 -7.81
C ILE A 152 -9.14 6.42 -8.81
N TYR A 153 -7.82 6.24 -8.89
CA TYR A 153 -6.94 6.93 -9.85
C TYR A 153 -5.88 5.98 -10.40
N ARG A 154 -5.28 6.36 -11.53
CA ARG A 154 -4.07 5.70 -12.05
C ARG A 154 -2.84 6.34 -11.41
N PRO A 155 -1.93 5.64 -10.72
CA PRO A 155 -0.77 6.27 -10.11
C PRO A 155 0.23 6.77 -11.15
N ALA A 156 1.12 7.68 -10.75
CA ALA A 156 2.24 8.10 -11.59
C ALA A 156 3.22 6.92 -11.79
N THR A 157 3.81 6.79 -12.98
CA THR A 157 4.71 5.67 -13.33
C THR A 157 6.00 5.61 -12.53
N ASP A 158 6.43 6.74 -11.96
CA ASP A 158 7.59 6.89 -11.07
C ASP A 158 7.16 7.12 -9.60
N GLY A 159 5.90 6.82 -9.29
CA GLY A 159 5.30 7.03 -7.99
C GLY A 159 5.58 5.91 -6.98
N ARG A 160 4.92 6.03 -5.82
CA ARG A 160 4.98 5.05 -4.74
C ARG A 160 4.33 3.71 -5.10
N TYR A 161 3.32 3.74 -5.94
CA TYR A 161 2.49 2.59 -6.30
C TYR A 161 2.85 2.12 -7.71
N SER A 162 3.02 0.81 -7.86
CA SER A 162 3.43 0.16 -9.10
C SER A 162 2.28 -0.42 -9.92
N GLY A 163 1.14 -0.66 -9.29
CA GLY A 163 -0.04 -1.22 -9.93
C GLY A 163 -0.72 -0.23 -10.89
N ASP A 164 -1.56 -0.78 -11.76
CA ASP A 164 -2.34 -0.03 -12.76
C ASP A 164 -3.28 1.02 -12.14
N TYR A 165 -3.80 0.76 -10.94
CA TYR A 165 -4.74 1.64 -10.25
C TYR A 165 -4.54 1.64 -8.73
N VAL A 166 -4.94 2.75 -8.10
CA VAL A 166 -5.05 2.88 -6.66
C VAL A 166 -6.47 3.28 -6.30
N ALA A 167 -7.13 2.45 -5.51
CA ALA A 167 -8.39 2.79 -4.88
C ALA A 167 -8.16 3.31 -3.45
N VAL A 168 -8.64 4.53 -3.19
CA VAL A 168 -8.60 5.12 -1.84
C VAL A 168 -9.87 4.73 -1.12
N VAL A 169 -9.73 4.13 0.06
CA VAL A 169 -10.85 3.69 0.89
C VAL A 169 -10.69 4.25 2.30
N THR A 170 -11.81 4.39 3.01
CA THR A 170 -11.84 4.82 4.42
C THR A 170 -12.43 3.71 5.27
N ASP A 171 -11.82 3.46 6.43
CA ASP A 171 -12.42 2.58 7.44
C ASP A 171 -13.65 3.29 8.02
N THR A 172 -14.82 2.66 7.93
CA THR A 172 -16.07 3.22 8.47
C THR A 172 -16.39 2.77 9.89
N ALA A 173 -15.51 1.96 10.50
CA ALA A 173 -15.66 1.61 11.90
C ALA A 173 -15.68 2.88 12.76
N ALA A 174 -16.63 2.96 13.70
CA ALA A 174 -16.85 4.15 14.55
C ALA A 174 -15.63 4.54 15.40
N GLU A 175 -14.66 3.64 15.55
CA GLU A 175 -13.41 3.83 16.30
C GLU A 175 -12.21 4.13 15.38
N GLY A 176 -12.41 4.14 14.06
CA GLY A 176 -11.36 4.43 13.09
C GLY A 176 -10.93 5.90 13.19
N MET A 177 -9.62 6.14 13.03
CA MET A 177 -9.06 7.50 13.00
C MET A 177 -9.43 8.29 11.73
N GLY A 178 -10.29 7.76 10.86
CA GLY A 178 -10.64 8.37 9.56
C GLY A 178 -9.49 8.40 8.57
N LEU A 179 -8.49 7.53 8.73
CA LEU A 179 -7.31 7.48 7.87
C LEU A 179 -7.63 6.81 6.53
N ALA A 180 -7.00 7.34 5.49
CA ALA A 180 -7.05 6.77 4.15
C ALA A 180 -6.29 5.44 4.09
N TRP A 181 -6.83 4.51 3.33
CA TRP A 181 -6.16 3.30 2.87
C TRP A 181 -6.05 3.35 1.35
N ALA A 182 -4.86 3.07 0.82
CA ALA A 182 -4.61 2.83 -0.58
C ALA A 182 -4.64 1.32 -0.86
N VAL A 183 -5.58 0.91 -1.70
CA VAL A 183 -5.71 -0.43 -2.26
C VAL A 183 -5.05 -0.41 -3.63
N GLU A 184 -3.93 -1.10 -3.77
CA GLU A 184 -3.19 -1.19 -5.03
C GLU A 184 -3.75 -2.32 -5.89
N ILE A 185 -4.03 -2.02 -7.14
CA ILE A 185 -4.64 -2.92 -8.11
C ILE A 185 -3.70 -3.06 -9.30
N ASP A 186 -3.33 -4.30 -9.62
CA ASP A 186 -2.44 -4.67 -10.72
C ASP A 186 -3.04 -5.88 -11.46
N ASP A 187 -3.18 -5.79 -12.79
CA ASP A 187 -3.78 -6.85 -13.63
C ASP A 187 -5.11 -7.42 -13.06
N GLY A 188 -5.95 -6.52 -12.52
CA GLY A 188 -7.26 -6.88 -11.97
C GLY A 188 -7.21 -7.55 -10.60
N LYS A 189 -6.04 -7.57 -9.96
CA LYS A 189 -5.83 -8.09 -8.62
C LYS A 189 -5.49 -6.99 -7.64
N ILE A 190 -6.07 -7.06 -6.44
CA ILE A 190 -5.60 -6.32 -5.28
C ILE A 190 -4.30 -6.98 -4.85
N VAL A 191 -3.18 -6.28 -5.00
CA VAL A 191 -1.83 -6.79 -4.68
C VAL A 191 -1.23 -6.12 -3.44
N GLY A 192 -1.81 -4.99 -3.02
CA GLY A 192 -1.34 -4.23 -1.88
C GLY A 192 -2.46 -3.52 -1.13
N LEU A 193 -2.26 -3.35 0.18
CA LEU A 193 -3.11 -2.53 1.04
C LEU A 193 -2.23 -1.72 2.01
N SER A 194 -2.10 -0.43 1.75
CA SER A 194 -1.34 0.48 2.61
C SER A 194 -2.25 1.52 3.28
N PHE A 195 -2.00 1.92 4.53
CA PHE A 195 -2.70 3.04 5.16
C PHE A 195 -1.80 4.25 5.31
N SER A 196 -2.41 5.43 5.20
CA SER A 196 -1.73 6.69 5.47
C SER A 196 -1.40 6.78 6.97
N CYS A 197 -0.26 7.35 7.32
CA CYS A 197 0.11 7.48 8.73
C CYS A 197 -0.58 8.67 9.43
N ALA A 198 -1.21 9.57 8.68
CA ALA A 198 -1.81 10.79 9.22
C ALA A 198 -2.91 11.41 8.35
N ALA A 199 -2.98 11.06 7.05
CA ALA A 199 -3.85 11.74 6.10
C ALA A 199 -5.24 11.10 6.01
N GLY A 200 -6.28 11.92 6.09
CA GLY A 200 -7.62 11.50 5.69
C GLY A 200 -7.69 11.22 4.17
N PRO A 201 -8.78 10.60 3.68
CA PRO A 201 -8.94 10.24 2.27
C PRO A 201 -8.83 11.44 1.30
N GLU A 202 -9.36 12.60 1.68
CA GLU A 202 -9.26 13.83 0.87
C GLU A 202 -7.81 14.31 0.73
N GLU A 203 -7.11 14.48 1.87
CA GLU A 203 -5.71 14.89 1.89
C GLU A 203 -4.83 13.90 1.14
N PHE A 204 -5.10 12.60 1.30
CA PHE A 204 -4.38 11.53 0.61
C PHE A 204 -4.52 11.65 -0.91
N VAL A 205 -5.75 11.86 -1.41
CA VAL A 205 -6.00 12.08 -2.85
C VAL A 205 -5.31 13.36 -3.33
N GLN A 206 -5.37 14.46 -2.58
CA GLN A 206 -4.68 15.70 -2.96
C GLN A 206 -3.15 15.54 -3.04
N GLN A 207 -2.58 14.69 -2.20
CA GLN A 207 -1.15 14.44 -2.15
C GLN A 207 -0.67 13.48 -3.26
N PHE A 208 -1.42 12.41 -3.52
CA PHE A 208 -0.93 11.28 -4.34
C PHE A 208 -1.70 11.07 -5.64
N ALA A 209 -2.93 11.55 -5.77
CA ALA A 209 -3.69 11.35 -6.99
C ALA A 209 -3.16 12.28 -8.09
N PRO A 210 -2.76 11.73 -9.24
CA PRO A 210 -2.40 12.54 -10.39
C PRO A 210 -3.66 13.02 -11.11
N GLU A 211 -3.45 13.72 -12.24
CA GLU A 211 -4.53 14.29 -13.05
C GLU A 211 -5.46 13.24 -13.73
N ASP A 212 -5.20 11.94 -13.55
CA ASP A 212 -5.91 10.82 -14.17
C ASP A 212 -6.78 10.06 -13.17
N VAL A 213 -7.83 10.75 -12.72
CA VAL A 213 -8.84 10.21 -11.80
C VAL A 213 -9.87 9.40 -12.59
N VAL A 214 -10.02 8.12 -12.24
CA VAL A 214 -10.97 7.18 -12.84
C VAL A 214 -12.35 7.31 -12.18
N LEU A 215 -12.36 7.40 -10.86
CA LEU A 215 -13.56 7.62 -10.06
C LEU A 215 -13.27 8.76 -9.06
N PRO A 216 -13.88 9.94 -9.23
CA PRO A 216 -13.67 11.05 -8.31
C PRO A 216 -14.38 10.80 -6.96
N PRO A 217 -13.97 11.50 -5.90
CA PRO A 217 -14.73 11.55 -4.65
C PRO A 217 -16.20 11.89 -4.89
N GLU A 218 -17.11 11.18 -4.22
CA GLU A 218 -18.50 11.62 -4.15
C GLU A 218 -18.58 12.96 -3.42
N ALA A 219 -19.28 13.93 -4.00
CA ALA A 219 -19.56 15.18 -3.31
C ALA A 219 -20.58 14.90 -2.22
N GLU A 220 -20.17 14.99 -0.96
CA GLU A 220 -21.08 14.92 0.20
C GLU A 220 -22.13 16.04 0.22
#